data_AF-A0A3N9XS15-F1
#
_entry.id   AF-A0A3N9XS15-F1
#
_cell.length_a   1.000
_cell.length_b   1.000
_cell.length_c   1.000
_cell.angle_alpha   90.00
_cell.angle_beta   90.00
_cell.angle_gamma   90.00
#
_symmetry.space_group_name_H-M   'P 1'
#
loop_
_entity.id
_entity.type
_entity.pdbx_description
1 polymer ?
#
loop_
_entity_poly.entity_id
_entity_poly.type
_entity_poly.pdbx_seq_one_letter_code
_entity_poly.pdbx_strand_id
1 'polypeptide(L)'
;YRDLVRGCATITQVVHAAHPQPGDCLPLPAISLPQDADDVRRQLDMLTGNLFDEHAQAVNQQWLTASRTCTHLTADNVIAIKELYYGWYQLLGALNARMQGQPGLDDVEKLAANLAYTLVTYLRAYPTAPVRQLRLRLTGRHARP
;
A
#
# COMPACT_ATOMS: atom_id res chain seq x y z
N TYR A 1 -16.69 2.11 -1.06
CA TYR A 1 -16.09 2.55 -2.33
C TYR A 1 -15.26 3.83 -2.22
N ARG A 2 -15.75 4.91 -1.60
CA ARG A 2 -14.98 6.17 -1.43
C ARG A 2 -13.60 5.95 -0.77
N ASP A 3 -13.52 5.07 0.22
CA ASP A 3 -12.27 4.79 0.93
C ASP A 3 -11.28 3.94 0.11
N LEU A 4 -11.78 3.07 -0.77
CA LEU A 4 -10.95 2.34 -1.74
C LEU A 4 -10.31 3.30 -2.75
N VAL A 5 -11.11 4.23 -3.30
CA VAL A 5 -10.63 5.29 -4.20
C VAL A 5 -9.52 6.11 -3.54
N ARG A 6 -9.77 6.56 -2.31
CA ARG A 6 -8.79 7.34 -1.54
C ARG A 6 -7.54 6.52 -1.22
N GLY A 7 -7.69 5.26 -0.79
CA GLY A 7 -6.59 4.35 -0.47
C GLY A 7 -5.69 4.11 -1.68
N CYS A 8 -6.26 3.68 -2.81
CA CYS A 8 -5.53 3.40 -4.04
C CYS A 8 -4.77 4.63 -4.55
N ALA A 9 -5.42 5.79 -4.62
CA ALA A 9 -4.79 7.02 -5.07
C ALA A 9 -3.66 7.45 -4.12
N THR A 10 -3.86 7.30 -2.81
CA THR A 10 -2.86 7.73 -1.81
C THR A 10 -1.64 6.82 -1.80
N ILE A 11 -1.82 5.49 -1.82
CA ILE A 11 -0.69 4.55 -1.89
C ILE A 11 0.14 4.83 -3.15
N THR A 12 -0.53 4.96 -4.32
CA THR A 12 0.15 5.25 -5.60
C THR A 12 0.99 6.52 -5.51
N GLN A 13 0.42 7.60 -4.95
CA GLN A 13 1.12 8.87 -4.78
C GLN A 13 2.28 8.77 -3.79
N VAL A 14 2.11 8.08 -2.66
CA VAL A 14 3.17 7.89 -1.66
C VAL A 14 4.33 7.10 -2.24
N VAL A 15 4.04 6.00 -2.93
CA VAL A 15 5.05 5.15 -3.57
C VAL A 15 5.80 5.93 -4.64
N HIS A 16 5.10 6.67 -5.51
CA HIS A 16 5.74 7.47 -6.56
C HIS A 16 6.56 8.65 -6.00
N ALA A 17 6.09 9.25 -4.90
CA ALA A 17 6.79 10.34 -4.21
C ALA A 17 8.03 9.86 -3.45
N ALA A 18 7.99 8.65 -2.89
CA ALA A 18 9.13 8.01 -2.26
C ALA A 18 10.11 7.46 -3.30
N HIS A 19 9.61 7.00 -4.45
CA HIS A 19 10.41 6.34 -5.47
C HIS A 19 10.05 6.82 -6.88
N PRO A 20 10.96 7.53 -7.59
CA PRO A 20 10.67 8.10 -8.90
C PRO A 20 10.36 7.06 -10.00
N GLN A 21 10.78 5.80 -9.83
CA GLN A 21 10.47 4.68 -10.76
C GLN A 21 10.29 3.34 -10.00
N PRO A 22 9.16 3.14 -9.30
CA PRO A 22 9.02 2.07 -8.30
C PRO A 22 9.21 0.65 -8.87
N GLY A 23 8.80 0.42 -10.12
CA GLY A 23 8.93 -0.89 -10.78
C GLY A 23 10.36 -1.33 -11.07
N ASP A 24 11.35 -0.43 -10.99
CA ASP A 24 12.73 -0.74 -11.35
C ASP A 24 13.55 -1.28 -10.18
N CYS A 25 13.12 -1.05 -8.94
CA CYS A 25 13.91 -1.41 -7.76
C CYS A 25 13.13 -2.10 -6.64
N LEU A 26 11.80 -1.96 -6.60
CA LEU A 26 10.96 -2.57 -5.60
C LEU A 26 10.06 -3.62 -6.26
N PRO A 27 9.80 -4.75 -5.58
CA PRO A 27 8.88 -5.77 -6.07
C PRO A 27 7.43 -5.36 -5.83
N LEU A 28 7.02 -4.24 -6.44
CA LEU A 28 5.69 -3.68 -6.27
C LEU A 28 4.80 -4.10 -7.43
N PRO A 29 3.73 -4.88 -7.17
CA PRO A 29 2.71 -5.05 -8.19
C PRO A 29 1.98 -3.72 -8.43
N ALA A 30 1.41 -3.56 -9.63
CA ALA A 30 0.55 -2.43 -9.92
C ALA A 30 -0.75 -2.54 -9.10
N ILE A 31 -1.13 -1.49 -8.39
CA ILE A 31 -2.43 -1.40 -7.72
C ILE A 31 -3.39 -0.57 -8.56
N SER A 32 -4.66 -0.93 -8.55
CA SER A 32 -5.71 -0.18 -9.23
C SER A 32 -7.03 -0.33 -8.50
N LEU A 33 -7.99 0.53 -8.80
CA LEU A 33 -9.33 0.38 -8.25
C LEU A 33 -9.99 -0.86 -8.87
N PRO A 34 -10.48 -1.81 -8.05
CA PRO A 34 -11.13 -2.99 -8.59
C PRO A 34 -12.42 -2.60 -9.33
N GLN A 35 -12.60 -3.15 -10.53
CA GLN A 35 -13.78 -2.88 -11.36
C GLN A 35 -14.95 -3.81 -11.06
N ASP A 36 -14.65 -5.05 -10.69
CA ASP A 36 -15.62 -6.11 -10.41
C ASP A 36 -15.04 -7.17 -9.45
N ALA A 37 -15.84 -8.19 -9.14
CA ALA A 37 -15.44 -9.25 -8.21
C ALA A 37 -14.29 -10.14 -8.73
N ASP A 38 -14.16 -10.29 -10.04
CA ASP A 38 -13.08 -11.07 -10.66
C ASP A 38 -11.76 -10.31 -10.56
N ASP A 39 -11.82 -9.00 -10.74
CA ASP A 39 -10.70 -8.09 -10.59
C ASP A 39 -10.21 -8.04 -9.13
N VAL A 40 -11.12 -8.02 -8.14
CA VAL A 40 -10.73 -8.13 -6.72
C VAL A 40 -9.95 -9.42 -6.47
N ARG A 41 -10.44 -10.57 -6.95
CA ARG A 41 -9.76 -11.86 -6.76
C ARG A 41 -8.39 -11.88 -7.44
N ARG A 42 -8.31 -11.41 -8.69
CA ARG A 42 -7.05 -11.32 -9.43
C ARG A 42 -6.02 -10.44 -8.72
N GLN A 43 -6.45 -9.30 -8.19
CA GLN A 43 -5.58 -8.41 -7.42
C GLN A 43 -5.14 -9.04 -6.09
N LEU A 44 -6.02 -9.78 -5.40
CA LEU A 44 -5.67 -10.54 -4.20
C LEU A 44 -4.62 -11.62 -4.50
N ASP A 45 -4.78 -12.40 -5.57
CA ASP A 45 -3.82 -13.44 -5.95
C ASP A 45 -2.45 -12.84 -6.29
N MET A 46 -2.44 -11.74 -7.07
CA MET A 46 -1.24 -10.99 -7.39
C MET A 46 -0.54 -10.46 -6.13
N LEU A 47 -1.29 -9.86 -5.20
CA LEU A 47 -0.73 -9.36 -3.94
C LEU A 47 -0.21 -10.50 -3.07
N THR A 48 -0.92 -11.62 -3.01
CA THR A 48 -0.52 -12.81 -2.26
C THR A 48 0.86 -13.30 -2.73
N GLY A 49 1.03 -13.48 -4.05
CA GLY A 49 2.30 -13.91 -4.64
C GLY A 49 3.46 -12.91 -4.50
N ASN A 50 3.19 -11.63 -4.20
CA ASN A 50 4.21 -10.59 -4.01
C ASN A 50 4.50 -10.27 -2.53
N LEU A 51 3.57 -10.57 -1.63
CA LEU A 51 3.69 -10.21 -0.21
C LEU A 51 4.01 -11.41 0.68
N PHE A 52 3.53 -12.59 0.30
CA PHE A 52 3.62 -13.80 1.11
C PHE A 52 4.42 -14.86 0.36
N ASP A 53 5.18 -15.63 1.13
CA ASP A 53 5.95 -16.75 0.63
C ASP A 53 5.13 -18.03 0.90
N GLU A 54 4.52 -18.61 -0.14
CA GLU A 54 3.93 -19.97 -0.02
C GLU A 54 5.03 -21.02 0.19
N HIS A 55 6.25 -20.72 -0.24
CA HIS A 55 7.45 -21.54 -0.10
C HIS A 55 8.59 -20.77 0.59
N ALA A 56 8.28 -20.17 1.75
CA ALA A 56 9.16 -19.67 2.82
C ALA A 56 10.42 -18.81 2.52
N GLN A 57 10.85 -18.57 1.29
CA GLN A 57 12.12 -17.87 1.03
C GLN A 57 12.15 -16.90 -0.17
N ALA A 58 11.42 -17.14 -1.26
CA ALA A 58 11.63 -16.39 -2.50
C ALA A 58 11.17 -14.92 -2.38
N VAL A 59 9.94 -14.71 -1.92
CA VAL A 59 9.35 -13.37 -1.79
C VAL A 59 10.09 -12.56 -0.73
N ASN A 60 10.43 -13.18 0.40
CA ASN A 60 11.18 -12.50 1.44
C ASN A 60 12.58 -12.06 0.96
N GLN A 61 13.28 -12.92 0.22
CA GLN A 61 14.59 -12.57 -0.35
C GLN A 61 14.50 -11.46 -1.41
N GLN A 62 13.43 -11.41 -2.19
CA GLN A 62 13.20 -10.33 -3.15
C GLN A 62 13.09 -8.97 -2.46
N TRP A 63 12.31 -8.88 -1.38
CA TRP A 63 12.19 -7.66 -0.57
C TRP A 63 13.48 -7.29 0.16
N LEU A 64 14.22 -8.27 0.68
CA LEU A 64 15.54 -8.06 1.30
C LEU A 64 16.59 -7.60 0.28
N THR A 65 16.52 -8.10 -0.95
CA THR A 65 17.40 -7.67 -2.03
C THR A 65 17.08 -6.23 -2.40
N ALA A 66 15.79 -5.93 -2.62
CA ALA A 66 15.32 -4.59 -2.94
C ALA A 66 15.71 -3.55 -1.87
N SER A 67 15.64 -3.89 -0.58
CA SER A 67 16.06 -2.98 0.50
C SER A 67 17.56 -2.71 0.54
N ARG A 68 18.39 -3.59 -0.06
CA ARG A 68 19.84 -3.42 -0.17
C ARG A 68 20.27 -2.73 -1.46
N THR A 69 19.53 -2.91 -2.55
CA THR A 69 19.88 -2.41 -3.88
C THR A 69 19.20 -1.09 -4.22
N CYS A 70 18.05 -0.77 -3.62
CA CYS A 70 17.37 0.50 -3.81
C CYS A 70 18.15 1.63 -3.12
N THR A 71 18.86 2.45 -3.90
CA THR A 71 19.63 3.59 -3.37
C THR A 71 18.78 4.82 -3.06
N HIS A 72 17.51 4.82 -3.48
CA HIS A 72 16.59 5.94 -3.27
C HIS A 72 15.84 5.85 -1.93
N LEU A 73 15.82 4.67 -1.31
CA LEU A 73 15.03 4.39 -0.11
C LEU A 73 15.89 3.78 0.98
N THR A 74 15.57 4.09 2.24
CA THR A 74 16.12 3.37 3.37
C THR A 74 15.43 2.01 3.53
N ALA A 75 16.03 1.09 4.30
CA ALA A 75 15.38 -0.18 4.64
C ALA A 75 14.00 0.02 5.28
N ASP A 76 13.87 1.03 6.16
CA ASP A 76 12.58 1.36 6.78
C ASP A 76 11.56 1.86 5.76
N ASN A 77 11.98 2.63 4.76
CA ASN A 77 11.07 3.07 3.70
C ASN A 77 10.50 1.87 2.94
N VAL A 78 11.33 0.86 2.66
CA VAL A 78 10.92 -0.37 1.98
C VAL A 78 9.94 -1.17 2.83
N ILE A 79 10.22 -1.33 4.13
CA ILE A 79 9.31 -2.01 5.08
C ILE A 79 7.96 -1.33 5.11
N ALA A 80 7.93 -0.01 5.26
CA ALA A 80 6.66 0.68 5.36
C ALA A 80 5.88 0.71 4.02
N ILE A 81 6.55 0.74 2.87
CA ILE A 81 5.87 0.53 1.58
C ILE A 81 5.24 -0.88 1.51
N LYS A 82 5.95 -1.91 1.99
CA LYS A 82 5.40 -3.27 2.08
C LYS A 82 4.15 -3.31 2.99
N GLU A 83 4.17 -2.62 4.12
CA GLU A 83 3.01 -2.50 5.02
C GLU A 83 1.81 -1.79 4.35
N LEU A 84 2.05 -0.79 3.51
CA LEU A 84 0.97 -0.14 2.74
C LEU A 84 0.29 -1.11 1.76
N TYR A 85 1.08 -1.92 1.06
CA TYR A 85 0.57 -2.96 0.17
C TYR A 85 -0.17 -4.06 0.94
N TYR A 86 0.32 -4.42 2.13
CA TYR A 86 -0.39 -5.33 3.02
C TYR A 86 -1.75 -4.77 3.49
N GLY A 87 -1.82 -3.48 3.83
CA GLY A 87 -3.09 -2.82 4.14
C GLY A 87 -4.07 -2.79 2.95
N TRP A 88 -3.57 -2.63 1.72
CA TRP A 88 -4.38 -2.75 0.51
C TRP A 88 -4.91 -4.17 0.31
N TYR A 89 -4.07 -5.19 0.52
CA TYR A 89 -4.48 -6.60 0.51
C TYR A 89 -5.62 -6.88 1.50
N GLN A 90 -5.50 -6.41 2.74
CA GLN A 90 -6.55 -6.59 3.76
C GLN A 90 -7.87 -5.95 3.33
N LEU A 91 -7.83 -4.73 2.77
CA LEU A 91 -9.01 -4.04 2.25
C LEU A 91 -9.71 -4.81 1.12
N LEU A 92 -8.94 -5.32 0.16
CA LEU A 92 -9.47 -6.15 -0.92
C LEU A 92 -10.03 -7.47 -0.37
N GLY A 93 -9.40 -8.05 0.66
CA GLY A 93 -9.86 -9.27 1.31
C GLY A 93 -11.23 -9.08 1.98
N ALA A 94 -11.40 -7.99 2.72
CA ALA A 94 -12.69 -7.63 3.31
C ALA A 94 -13.76 -7.31 2.27
N LEU A 95 -13.40 -6.64 1.17
CA LEU A 95 -14.31 -6.42 0.05
C LEU A 95 -14.75 -7.76 -0.57
N ASN A 96 -13.81 -8.68 -0.81
CA ASN A 96 -14.09 -10.00 -1.35
C ASN A 96 -15.03 -10.81 -0.43
N ALA A 97 -14.75 -10.84 0.87
CA ALA A 97 -15.60 -11.49 1.86
C ALA A 97 -17.03 -10.92 1.84
N ARG A 98 -17.16 -9.58 1.78
CA ARG A 98 -18.45 -8.90 1.69
C ARG A 98 -19.21 -9.25 0.41
N MET A 99 -18.54 -9.33 -0.74
CA MET A 99 -19.15 -9.76 -2.00
C MET A 99 -19.63 -11.22 -1.95
N GLN A 100 -18.92 -12.07 -1.20
CA GLN A 100 -19.28 -13.47 -0.98
C GLN A 100 -20.31 -13.68 0.14
N GLY A 101 -20.81 -12.61 0.77
CA GLY A 101 -21.76 -12.69 1.87
C GLY A 101 -21.21 -13.30 3.16
N GLN A 102 -19.87 -13.35 3.31
CA GLN A 102 -19.22 -13.92 4.50
C GLN A 102 -19.15 -12.87 5.63
N PRO A 103 -19.80 -13.11 6.78
CA PRO A 103 -19.69 -12.24 7.94
C PRO A 103 -18.34 -12.47 8.66
N GLY A 104 -17.62 -11.40 9.00
CA GLY A 104 -16.58 -11.45 10.04
C GLY A 104 -15.11 -11.31 9.61
N LEU A 105 -14.80 -11.11 8.33
CA LEU A 105 -13.50 -10.53 7.95
C LEU A 105 -13.61 -9.01 8.14
N ASP A 106 -12.66 -8.40 8.86
CA ASP A 106 -12.71 -7.03 9.41
C ASP A 106 -13.51 -6.02 8.58
N ASP A 107 -14.27 -5.15 9.26
CA ASP A 107 -15.03 -4.08 8.61
C ASP A 107 -14.14 -3.28 7.65
N VAL A 108 -14.53 -3.21 6.38
CA VAL A 108 -13.85 -2.46 5.32
C VAL A 108 -13.53 -1.04 5.80
N GLU A 109 -14.41 -0.44 6.60
CA GLU A 109 -14.24 0.90 7.16
C GLU A 109 -13.09 0.95 8.19
N LYS A 110 -12.99 -0.06 9.06
CA LYS A 110 -11.92 -0.20 10.05
C LYS A 110 -10.57 -0.44 9.36
N LEU A 111 -10.53 -1.29 8.33
CA LEU A 111 -9.31 -1.52 7.55
C LEU A 111 -8.89 -0.28 6.77
N ALA A 112 -9.86 0.49 6.25
CA ALA A 112 -9.58 1.75 5.58
C ALA A 112 -8.98 2.78 6.56
N ALA A 113 -9.50 2.84 7.79
CA ALA A 113 -8.96 3.68 8.84
C ALA A 113 -7.53 3.26 9.24
N ASN A 114 -7.26 1.95 9.35
CA ASN A 114 -5.92 1.43 9.62
C ASN A 114 -4.94 1.78 8.50
N LEU A 115 -5.33 1.59 7.23
CA LEU A 115 -4.50 1.99 6.09
C LEU A 115 -4.20 3.49 6.12
N ALA A 116 -5.21 4.32 6.39
CA ALA A 116 -5.03 5.77 6.51
C ALA A 116 -4.06 6.14 7.66
N TYR A 117 -4.12 5.43 8.78
CA TYR A 117 -3.20 5.61 9.91
C TYR A 117 -1.75 5.23 9.55
N THR A 118 -1.55 4.07 8.90
CA THR A 118 -0.23 3.63 8.42
C THR A 118 0.35 4.63 7.42
N LEU A 119 -0.48 5.12 6.47
CA LEU A 119 -0.11 6.19 5.55
C LEU A 119 0.35 7.46 6.29
N VAL A 120 -0.44 7.96 7.25
CA VAL A 120 -0.07 9.16 8.01
C VAL A 120 1.21 8.96 8.82
N THR A 121 1.42 7.77 9.39
CA THR A 121 2.63 7.44 10.15
C THR A 121 3.85 7.43 9.24
N TYR A 122 3.76 6.79 8.07
CA TYR A 122 4.81 6.81 7.06
C TYR A 122 5.17 8.23 6.62
N LEU A 123 4.16 9.04 6.28
CA LEU A 123 4.32 10.44 5.88
C LEU A 123 4.96 11.31 6.98
N ARG A 124 4.84 10.92 8.26
CA ARG A 124 5.47 11.62 9.40
C ARG A 124 6.90 11.19 9.62
N ALA A 125 7.17 9.88 9.55
CA ALA A 125 8.49 9.31 9.80
C ALA A 125 9.48 9.60 8.65
N TYR A 126 9.00 9.69 7.41
CA TYR A 126 9.86 9.82 6.23
C TYR A 126 9.50 11.02 5.33
N PRO A 127 9.65 12.26 5.81
CA PRO A 127 9.28 13.45 5.06
C PRO A 127 10.31 13.78 3.97
N THR A 128 10.20 13.17 2.78
CA THR A 128 10.83 13.75 1.59
C THR A 128 10.04 14.99 1.15
N ALA A 129 10.66 15.93 0.41
CA ALA A 129 9.95 17.15 -0.03
C ALA A 129 8.63 16.86 -0.79
N PRO A 130 8.57 15.86 -1.70
CA PRO A 130 7.31 15.43 -2.34
C PRO A 130 6.30 14.84 -1.34
N VAL A 131 6.76 13.99 -0.41
CA VAL A 131 5.93 13.32 0.61
C VAL A 131 5.36 14.33 1.62
N ARG A 132 6.12 15.38 1.95
CA ARG A 132 5.68 16.48 2.82
C ARG A 132 4.53 17.28 2.20
N GLN A 133 4.58 17.57 0.90
CA GLN A 133 3.46 18.23 0.21
C GLN A 133 2.22 17.35 0.17
N LEU A 134 2.39 16.03 -0.04
CA LEU A 134 1.30 15.06 0.00
C LEU A 134 0.61 15.05 1.37
N ARG A 135 1.40 15.04 2.44
CA ARG A 135 0.91 15.13 3.83
C ARG A 135 0.09 16.39 4.07
N LEU A 136 0.54 17.56 3.61
CA LEU A 136 -0.20 18.82 3.80
C LEU A 136 -1.56 18.77 3.10
N ARG A 137 -1.62 18.21 1.88
CA ARG A 137 -2.88 18.00 1.13
C ARG A 137 -3.81 17.00 1.82
N LEU A 138 -3.28 15.88 2.30
CA LEU A 138 -4.07 14.80 2.90
C LEU A 138 -4.56 15.12 4.33
N THR A 139 -3.80 15.89 5.10
CA THR A 139 -4.15 16.24 6.49
C THR A 139 -4.91 17.56 6.60
N GLY A 140 -5.19 18.24 5.48
CA GLY A 140 -5.87 19.54 5.44
C GLY A 140 -5.10 20.68 6.13
N ARG A 141 -3.85 20.45 6.56
CA ARG A 141 -2.99 21.48 7.12
C ARG A 141 -2.27 22.17 5.97
N HIS A 142 -2.86 23.22 5.43
CA HIS A 142 -2.05 24.21 4.70
C HIS A 142 -1.01 24.76 5.69
N ALA A 143 0.26 24.75 5.30
CA ALA A 143 1.24 25.58 5.96
C ALA A 143 0.69 27.01 5.88
N ARG A 144 0.32 27.58 7.03
CA ARG A 144 0.02 29.01 7.08
C ARG A 144 1.29 29.75 6.61
N PRO A 145 1.14 30.78 5.78
CA PRO A 145 2.25 31.59 5.28
C PRO A 145 3.05 32.19 6.44
#